data_AF-A0A7J9DVT3-F1
#
_entry.id   AF-A0A7J9DVT3-F1
#
_cell.length_a   1.000
_cell.length_b   1.000
_cell.length_c   1.000
_cell.angle_alpha   90.00
_cell.angle_beta   90.00
_cell.angle_gamma   90.00
#
_symmetry.space_group_name_H-M   'P 1'
#
loop_
_entity.id
_entity.type
_entity.pdbx_description
1 polymer ?
#
loop_
_entity_poly.entity_id
_entity_poly.type
_entity_poly.pdbx_seq_one_letter_code
_entity_poly.pdbx_strand_id
1 'polypeptide(L)'
;APKLKPKRSKKQEKSVCPIPPPDLPPKFRQLIVEEMGGRGLVLVIQKTIFFSDINPTASRFSIPFSQVKTHDFLNEAEAKELDDKNPMQVWLLDPSMKGTSITLNKWVMGSSSLYVLTNTWNPIVKNNQLKKGDTVQLWSF
;
A
#
# COMPACT_ATOMS: atom_id res chain seq x y z
N ALA A 1 31.85 -9.12 33.26
CA ALA A 1 30.81 -8.08 33.12
C ALA A 1 30.33 -8.04 31.67
N PRO A 2 29.05 -8.32 31.36
CA PRO A 2 28.54 -8.25 29.99
C PRO A 2 28.19 -6.80 29.64
N LYS A 3 28.76 -6.30 28.53
CA LYS A 3 28.49 -4.94 28.01
C LYS A 3 27.10 -4.90 27.37
N LEU A 4 26.17 -4.17 28.00
CA LEU A 4 24.87 -3.81 27.42
C LEU A 4 25.08 -2.92 26.20
N LYS A 5 24.67 -3.38 25.02
CA LYS A 5 24.66 -2.57 23.79
C LYS A 5 23.53 -1.52 23.90
N PRO A 6 23.74 -0.26 23.47
CA PRO A 6 22.70 0.76 23.59
C PRO A 6 21.57 0.46 22.60
N LYS A 7 20.33 0.37 23.11
CA LYS A 7 19.11 0.42 22.30
C LYS A 7 19.04 1.79 21.64
N ARG A 8 19.37 1.87 20.35
CA ARG A 8 19.22 3.09 19.55
C ARG A 8 17.75 3.25 19.19
N SER A 9 16.99 3.92 20.05
CA SER A 9 15.64 4.41 19.75
C SER A 9 15.74 5.41 18.60
N LYS A 10 15.44 4.97 17.36
CA LYS A 10 15.26 5.90 16.24
C LYS A 10 13.94 6.63 16.47
N LYS A 11 14.06 7.85 17.02
CA LYS A 11 12.98 8.85 17.05
C LYS A 11 12.61 9.12 15.60
N GLN A 12 11.54 8.49 15.12
CA GLN A 12 11.03 8.67 13.77
C GLN A 12 10.33 10.04 13.76
N GLU A 13 10.93 10.98 13.03
CA GLU A 13 10.29 12.22 12.64
C GLU A 13 8.98 11.85 11.93
N LYS A 14 7.85 12.17 12.56
CA LYS A 14 6.54 11.97 11.96
C LYS A 14 6.44 12.94 10.80
N SER A 15 6.62 12.46 9.57
CA SER A 15 6.16 13.17 8.39
C SER A 15 4.65 13.37 8.54
N VAL A 16 4.25 14.64 8.70
CA VAL A 16 2.85 15.00 8.87
C VAL A 16 2.18 14.82 7.52
N CYS A 17 1.42 13.74 7.36
CA CYS A 17 0.53 13.59 6.22
C CYS A 17 -0.57 14.66 6.29
N PRO A 18 -1.03 15.24 5.17
CA PRO A 18 -2.12 16.20 5.19
C PRO A 18 -3.38 15.60 5.84
N ILE A 19 -4.03 16.37 6.71
CA ILE A 19 -5.31 16.05 7.35
C ILE A 19 -6.28 17.21 7.01
N PRO A 20 -7.37 16.97 6.28
CA PRO A 20 -7.78 15.68 5.71
C PRO A 20 -6.88 15.22 4.55
N PRO A 21 -6.83 13.90 4.24
CA PRO A 21 -6.22 13.39 3.02
C PRO A 21 -6.83 14.09 1.79
N PRO A 22 -6.02 14.49 0.79
CA PRO A 22 -6.55 14.98 -0.47
C PRO A 22 -7.43 13.92 -1.15
N ASP A 23 -8.46 14.36 -1.87
CA ASP A 23 -9.29 13.47 -2.69
C ASP A 23 -8.51 12.88 -3.86
N LEU A 24 -9.03 11.78 -4.41
CA LEU A 24 -8.49 11.16 -5.62
C LEU A 24 -8.44 12.21 -6.76
N PRO A 25 -7.30 12.41 -7.42
CA PRO A 25 -7.19 13.45 -8.44
C PRO A 25 -8.22 13.24 -9.58
N PRO A 26 -8.83 14.32 -10.12
CA PRO A 26 -9.94 14.20 -11.07
C PRO A 26 -9.65 13.32 -12.28
N LYS A 27 -8.41 13.36 -12.80
CA LYS A 27 -8.00 12.51 -13.93
C LYS A 27 -8.05 11.02 -13.60
N PHE A 28 -7.66 10.62 -12.40
CA PHE A 28 -7.75 9.21 -11.97
C PHE A 28 -9.20 8.80 -11.81
N ARG A 29 -10.01 9.65 -11.17
CA ARG A 29 -11.44 9.40 -11.01
C ARG A 29 -12.14 9.21 -12.36
N GLN A 30 -11.83 10.07 -13.33
CA GLN A 30 -12.39 9.99 -14.66
C GLN A 30 -12.02 8.67 -15.35
N LEU A 31 -10.73 8.34 -15.41
CA LEU A 31 -10.23 7.10 -16.00
C LEU A 31 -10.87 5.85 -15.35
N ILE A 32 -10.93 5.80 -14.02
CA ILE A 32 -11.49 4.66 -13.29
C ILE A 32 -12.99 4.52 -13.56
N VAL A 33 -13.76 5.59 -13.45
CA VAL A 33 -15.22 5.52 -13.53
C VAL A 33 -15.72 5.42 -14.96
N GLU A 34 -15.17 6.22 -15.88
CA GLU A 34 -15.66 6.34 -17.25
C GLU A 34 -15.09 5.26 -18.18
N GLU A 35 -13.79 4.97 -18.07
CA GLU A 35 -13.13 4.03 -19.00
C GLU A 35 -13.05 2.61 -18.43
N MET A 36 -12.79 2.46 -17.13
CA MET A 36 -12.64 1.14 -16.49
C MET A 36 -13.94 0.62 -15.86
N GLY A 37 -14.97 1.45 -15.74
CA GLY A 37 -16.24 1.10 -15.10
C GLY A 37 -16.14 0.83 -13.59
N GLY A 38 -15.07 1.29 -12.93
CA GLY A 38 -14.82 1.13 -11.50
C GLY A 38 -15.84 1.89 -10.64
N ARG A 39 -16.16 1.34 -9.47
CA ARG A 39 -17.22 1.84 -8.58
C ARG A 39 -16.77 1.73 -7.12
N GLY A 40 -17.44 2.44 -6.23
CA GLY A 40 -17.11 2.32 -4.79
C GLY A 40 -15.67 2.73 -4.49
N LEU A 41 -15.27 3.92 -4.96
CA LEU A 41 -13.95 4.47 -4.69
C LEU A 41 -13.71 4.60 -3.18
N VAL A 42 -12.75 3.84 -2.66
CA VAL A 42 -12.41 3.83 -1.24
C VAL A 42 -10.93 4.12 -1.06
N LEU A 43 -10.61 5.11 -0.23
CA LEU A 43 -9.23 5.34 0.20
C LEU A 43 -8.84 4.24 1.20
N VAL A 44 -7.97 3.31 0.79
CA VAL A 44 -7.50 2.20 1.62
C VAL A 44 -6.50 2.70 2.66
N ILE A 45 -5.49 3.47 2.22
CA ILE A 45 -4.43 4.00 3.09
C ILE A 45 -3.82 5.26 2.48
N GLN A 46 -3.44 6.22 3.33
CA GLN A 46 -2.48 7.27 3.01
C GLN A 46 -1.30 7.13 3.96
N LYS A 47 -0.09 6.94 3.44
CA LYS A 47 1.11 6.82 4.27
C LYS A 47 2.33 7.38 3.58
N THR A 48 3.32 7.74 4.40
CA THR A 48 4.69 7.95 3.91
C THR A 48 5.35 6.61 3.64
N ILE A 49 5.97 6.45 2.47
CA ILE A 49 6.72 5.23 2.14
C ILE A 49 8.09 5.20 2.84
N PHE A 50 8.41 4.04 3.40
CA PHE A 50 9.67 3.82 4.11
C PHE A 50 10.66 3.05 3.24
N PHE A 51 11.90 2.96 3.71
CA PHE A 51 12.93 2.17 3.02
C PHE A 51 12.49 0.72 2.79
N SER A 52 11.73 0.13 3.71
CA SER A 52 11.16 -1.21 3.53
C SER A 52 10.24 -1.33 2.34
N ASP A 53 9.56 -0.25 1.94
CA ASP A 53 8.64 -0.25 0.81
C ASP A 53 9.39 -0.13 -0.52
N ILE A 54 10.51 0.60 -0.56
CA ILE A 54 11.27 0.83 -1.80
C ILE A 54 12.53 -0.02 -1.92
N ASN A 55 12.77 -0.92 -0.96
CA ASN A 55 13.94 -1.80 -0.98
C ASN A 55 13.80 -2.80 -2.14
N PRO A 56 14.70 -2.78 -3.14
CA PRO A 56 14.61 -3.67 -4.30
C PRO A 56 14.62 -5.16 -3.94
N THR A 57 15.27 -5.53 -2.84
CA THR A 57 15.30 -6.92 -2.35
C THR A 57 13.99 -7.32 -1.68
N ALA A 58 13.30 -6.38 -1.02
CA ALA A 58 12.04 -6.67 -0.34
C ALA A 58 10.84 -6.64 -1.31
N SER A 59 10.90 -5.81 -2.37
CA SER A 59 9.92 -5.69 -3.46
C SER A 59 8.46 -5.73 -3.01
N ARG A 60 8.13 -4.93 -1.99
CA ARG A 60 6.78 -4.92 -1.40
C ARG A 60 6.33 -3.54 -0.97
N PHE A 61 5.09 -3.22 -1.24
CA PHE A 61 4.39 -2.12 -0.57
C PHE A 61 3.62 -2.68 0.64
N SER A 62 3.95 -2.24 1.84
CA SER A 62 3.29 -2.73 3.06
C SER A 62 2.08 -1.86 3.41
N ILE A 63 0.96 -2.49 3.75
CA ILE A 63 -0.28 -1.82 4.15
C ILE A 63 -0.64 -2.38 5.54
N PRO A 64 -0.13 -1.76 6.62
CA PRO A 64 -0.40 -2.22 7.98
C PRO A 64 -1.89 -2.07 8.31
N PHE A 65 -2.51 -3.09 8.90
CA PHE A 65 -3.94 -3.06 9.26
C PHE A 65 -4.30 -1.86 10.14
N SER A 66 -3.41 -1.47 11.06
CA SER A 66 -3.61 -0.31 11.93
C SER A 66 -3.63 1.05 11.20
N GLN A 67 -3.26 1.10 9.93
CA GLN A 67 -3.24 2.30 9.09
C GLN A 67 -4.27 2.25 7.96
N VAL A 68 -4.91 1.10 7.75
CA VAL A 68 -6.02 0.94 6.81
C VAL A 68 -7.19 1.79 7.31
N LYS A 69 -7.81 2.55 6.41
CA LYS A 69 -8.94 3.43 6.75
C LYS A 69 -10.25 2.66 6.88
N THR A 70 -10.43 1.67 6.04
CA THR A 70 -11.54 0.70 6.11
C THR A 70 -11.09 -0.61 5.47
N HIS A 71 -11.56 -1.73 6.02
CA HIS A 71 -11.36 -3.06 5.44
C HIS A 71 -12.42 -3.43 4.39
N ASP A 72 -13.43 -2.58 4.19
CA ASP A 72 -14.54 -2.78 3.25
C ASP A 72 -14.12 -2.56 1.78
N PHE A 73 -12.82 -2.43 1.52
CA PHE A 73 -12.26 -2.37 0.17
C PHE A 73 -12.15 -3.74 -0.50
N LEU A 74 -12.34 -4.82 0.28
CA LEU A 74 -12.41 -6.20 -0.18
C LEU A 74 -13.84 -6.69 0.00
N ASN A 75 -14.33 -7.49 -0.95
CA ASN A 75 -15.55 -8.25 -0.72
C ASN A 75 -15.28 -9.47 0.19
N GLU A 76 -16.33 -10.10 0.70
CA GLU A 76 -16.22 -11.22 1.63
C GLU A 76 -15.42 -12.41 1.06
N ALA A 77 -15.57 -12.69 -0.24
CA ALA A 77 -14.84 -13.77 -0.89
C ALA A 77 -13.35 -13.45 -1.01
N GLU A 78 -13.01 -12.22 -1.40
CA GLU A 78 -11.62 -11.75 -1.49
C GLU A 78 -10.94 -11.74 -0.11
N ALA A 79 -11.64 -11.24 0.90
CA ALA A 79 -11.15 -11.23 2.28
C ALA A 79 -10.87 -12.66 2.76
N LYS A 80 -11.76 -13.61 2.46
CA LYS A 80 -11.60 -15.02 2.80
C LYS A 80 -10.39 -15.65 2.10
N GLU A 81 -10.21 -15.43 0.80
CA GLU A 81 -9.04 -15.94 0.06
C GLU A 81 -7.73 -15.44 0.70
N LEU A 82 -7.66 -14.17 1.06
CA LEU A 82 -6.49 -13.60 1.73
C LEU A 82 -6.29 -14.16 3.15
N ASP A 83 -7.37 -14.45 3.87
CA ASP A 83 -7.32 -15.08 5.21
C ASP A 83 -6.83 -16.53 5.14
N ASP A 84 -7.22 -17.26 4.09
CA ASP A 84 -6.75 -18.61 3.76
C ASP A 84 -5.32 -18.63 3.19
N LYS A 85 -4.65 -17.46 3.16
CA LYS A 85 -3.29 -17.24 2.68
C LYS A 85 -3.13 -17.51 1.18
N ASN A 86 -4.20 -17.34 0.42
CA ASN A 86 -4.17 -17.40 -1.04
C ASN A 86 -3.87 -16.00 -1.59
N PRO A 87 -2.67 -15.75 -2.16
CA PRO A 87 -2.38 -14.50 -2.81
C PRO A 87 -3.24 -14.37 -4.08
N MET A 88 -3.72 -13.16 -4.35
CA MET A 88 -4.54 -12.88 -5.53
C MET A 88 -3.84 -11.91 -6.48
N GLN A 89 -4.02 -12.14 -7.77
CA GLN A 89 -3.62 -11.18 -8.80
C GLN A 89 -4.71 -10.12 -8.93
N VAL A 90 -4.34 -8.87 -8.71
CA VAL A 90 -5.22 -7.71 -8.84
C VAL A 90 -4.67 -6.76 -9.90
N TRP A 91 -5.56 -5.95 -10.46
CA TRP A 91 -5.18 -4.88 -11.38
C TRP A 91 -4.88 -3.61 -10.60
N LEU A 92 -3.73 -2.98 -10.86
CA LEU A 92 -3.30 -1.74 -10.22
C LEU A 92 -3.06 -0.68 -11.27
N LEU A 93 -3.66 0.50 -11.07
CA LEU A 93 -3.36 1.71 -11.82
C LEU A 93 -2.29 2.51 -11.08
N ASP A 94 -1.11 2.66 -11.68
CA ASP A 94 0.01 3.35 -11.04
C ASP A 94 -0.06 4.90 -11.18
N PRO A 95 0.82 5.66 -10.52
CA PRO A 95 0.82 7.13 -10.61
C PRO A 95 1.00 7.71 -12.03
N SER A 96 1.55 6.92 -12.96
CA SER A 96 1.69 7.28 -14.38
C SER A 96 0.46 6.92 -15.22
N MET A 97 -0.63 6.49 -14.57
CA MET A 97 -1.87 6.02 -15.20
C MET A 97 -1.69 4.77 -16.05
N LYS A 98 -0.67 3.95 -15.73
CA LYS A 98 -0.46 2.67 -16.39
C LYS A 98 -1.03 1.55 -15.52
N GLY A 99 -1.92 0.78 -16.12
CA GLY A 99 -2.45 -0.43 -15.51
C GLY A 99 -1.43 -1.56 -15.55
N THR A 100 -1.28 -2.29 -14.45
CA THR A 100 -0.43 -3.46 -14.36
C THR A 100 -1.00 -4.49 -13.40
N SER A 101 -0.70 -5.77 -13.63
CA SER A 101 -1.06 -6.83 -12.69
C SER A 101 -0.07 -6.85 -11.53
N ILE A 102 -0.58 -6.91 -10.31
CA ILE A 102 0.20 -6.99 -9.08
C ILE A 102 -0.38 -8.06 -8.16
N THR A 103 0.44 -8.61 -7.27
CA THR A 103 -0.04 -9.60 -6.29
C THR A 103 -0.43 -8.89 -5.01
N LEU A 104 -1.67 -9.06 -4.57
CA LEU A 104 -2.13 -8.70 -3.22
C LEU A 104 -2.07 -9.94 -2.34
N ASN A 105 -1.50 -9.80 -1.14
CA ASN A 105 -1.39 -10.87 -0.16
C ASN A 105 -1.62 -10.32 1.25
N LYS A 106 -2.05 -11.18 2.18
CA LYS A 106 -2.18 -10.87 3.60
C LYS A 106 -1.16 -11.67 4.41
N TRP A 107 -0.32 -10.97 5.16
CA TRP A 107 0.68 -11.58 6.04
C TRP A 107 0.28 -11.38 7.49
N VAL A 108 0.37 -12.44 8.30
CA VAL A 108 0.14 -12.41 9.75
C VAL A 108 1.49 -12.26 10.46
N MET A 109 1.63 -11.18 11.24
CA MET A 109 2.83 -10.82 11.99
C MET A 109 2.52 -10.84 13.49
N GLY A 110 2.52 -12.03 14.08
CA GLY A 110 2.18 -12.22 15.49
C GLY A 110 0.73 -11.82 15.76
N SER A 111 0.52 -10.75 16.52
CA SER A 111 -0.81 -10.25 16.88
C SER A 111 -1.43 -9.27 15.87
N SER A 112 -0.72 -8.92 14.79
CA SER A 112 -1.21 -7.99 13.76
C SER A 112 -1.11 -8.61 12.38
N SER A 113 -1.87 -8.07 11.42
CA SER A 113 -1.73 -8.40 10.00
C SER A 113 -1.25 -7.20 9.18
N LEU A 114 -0.71 -7.48 8.00
CA LEU A 114 -0.49 -6.50 6.94
C LEU A 114 -1.05 -7.05 5.63
N TYR A 115 -1.58 -6.17 4.79
CA TYR A 115 -1.62 -6.47 3.37
C TYR A 115 -0.29 -6.08 2.74
N VAL A 116 0.10 -6.77 1.68
CA VAL A 116 1.26 -6.43 0.86
C VAL A 116 0.90 -6.47 -0.61
N LEU A 117 1.42 -5.48 -1.35
CA LEU A 117 1.50 -5.57 -2.81
C LEU A 117 2.91 -6.00 -3.19
N THR A 118 3.05 -7.09 -3.95
CA THR A 118 4.34 -7.69 -4.31
C THR A 118 4.44 -7.95 -5.82
N ASN A 119 5.55 -8.55 -6.27
CA ASN A 119 5.86 -8.87 -7.67
C ASN A 119 6.19 -7.63 -8.52
N THR A 120 5.19 -6.84 -8.91
CA THR A 120 5.35 -5.70 -9.84
C THR A 120 5.63 -4.37 -9.14
N TRP A 121 5.76 -4.38 -7.81
CA TRP A 121 5.98 -3.16 -7.02
C TRP A 121 7.30 -2.43 -7.34
N ASN A 122 8.41 -3.15 -7.49
CA ASN A 122 9.71 -2.55 -7.84
C ASN A 122 9.68 -1.75 -9.17
N PRO A 123 9.14 -2.31 -10.27
CA PRO A 123 8.88 -1.53 -11.49
C PRO A 123 8.08 -0.25 -11.25
N ILE A 124 7.01 -0.30 -10.45
CA ILE A 124 6.20 0.87 -10.12
C ILE A 124 7.04 1.94 -9.40
N VAL A 125 7.81 1.54 -8.39
CA VAL A 125 8.72 2.45 -7.67
C VAL A 125 9.70 3.11 -8.63
N LYS A 126 10.33 2.34 -9.53
CA LYS A 126 11.31 2.85 -10.50
C LYS A 126 10.69 3.80 -11.52
N ASN A 127 9.58 3.39 -12.15
CA ASN A 127 8.94 4.14 -13.24
C ASN A 127 8.32 5.46 -12.74
N ASN A 128 7.82 5.46 -11.51
CA ASN A 128 7.20 6.63 -10.88
C ASN A 128 8.19 7.40 -9.99
N GLN A 129 9.47 7.01 -9.97
CA GLN A 129 10.55 7.67 -9.23
C GLN A 129 10.24 7.86 -7.73
N LEU A 130 9.54 6.89 -7.13
CA LEU A 130 9.13 6.94 -5.72
C LEU A 130 10.35 6.87 -4.80
N LYS A 131 10.39 7.74 -3.81
CA LYS A 131 11.50 7.89 -2.85
C LYS A 131 11.00 7.78 -1.42
N LYS A 132 11.89 7.33 -0.54
CA LYS A 132 11.64 7.33 0.90
C LYS A 132 11.27 8.75 1.34
N GLY A 133 10.15 8.88 2.06
CA GLY A 133 9.63 10.18 2.50
C GLY A 133 8.47 10.69 1.65
N ASP A 134 8.26 10.14 0.46
CA ASP A 134 7.09 10.47 -0.35
C ASP A 134 5.81 9.99 0.36
N THR A 135 4.74 10.75 0.21
CA THR A 135 3.41 10.36 0.68
C THR A 135 2.63 9.78 -0.47
N VAL A 136 2.12 8.56 -0.29
CA VAL A 136 1.32 7.86 -1.29
C VAL A 136 -0.06 7.54 -0.72
N GLN A 137 -1.04 7.49 -1.62
CA GLN A 137 -2.36 6.97 -1.35
C GLN A 137 -2.57 5.68 -2.15
N LEU A 138 -3.28 4.73 -1.55
CA LEU A 138 -3.82 3.57 -2.24
C LEU A 138 -5.34 3.64 -2.18
N TRP A 139 -5.97 3.49 -3.34
CA TRP A 139 -7.42 3.50 -3.51
C TRP A 139 -7.87 2.18 -4.10
N SER A 140 -9.06 1.70 -3.71
CA SER A 140 -9.77 0.60 -4.38
C SER A 140 -10.95 1.15 -5.18
N PHE A 141 -11.41 0.39 -6.17
CA PHE A 141 -12.51 0.72 -7.08
C PHE A 141 -13.08 -0.52 -7.77
#